data_AF-A0A7S4B1K9-F1
#
_entry.id   AF-A0A7S4B1K9-F1
#
_cell.length_a   1.000
_cell.length_b   1.000
_cell.length_c   1.000
_cell.angle_alpha   90.00
_cell.angle_beta   90.00
_cell.angle_gamma   90.00
#
_symmetry.space_group_name_H-M   'P 1'
#
loop_
_entity.id
_entity.type
_entity.pdbx_description
1 polymer ?
#
loop_
_entity_poly.entity_id
_entity_poly.type
_entity_poly.pdbx_seq_one_letter_code
_entity_poly.pdbx_strand_id
1 'polypeptide(L)'
;MLSKPLQSDCNISALTKLQVSLLRTDGVAGGVCDNDSIRELRSGARATRAPVGTEEPAESDKLHVVFISARVHPGETPASFIMHGLLAFLISDHPAACALRQAVVVKIIPMLNPDGVFLGNYRCNSLGLDLNRFWDAQVAWA
;
A
#
# COMPACT_ATOMS: atom_id res chain seq x y z
N MET A 1 26.40 23.06 -28.03
CA MET A 1 26.04 21.63 -27.90
C MET A 1 26.06 21.22 -26.43
N LEU A 2 25.00 21.46 -25.67
CA LEU A 2 24.76 20.81 -24.38
C LEU A 2 23.25 20.64 -24.21
N SER A 3 22.69 19.76 -25.04
CA SER A 3 21.36 19.20 -24.83
C SER A 3 21.46 18.17 -23.71
N LYS A 4 21.01 18.52 -22.51
CA LYS A 4 20.53 17.50 -21.57
C LYS A 4 19.00 17.54 -21.60
N PRO A 5 18.31 16.60 -22.25
CA PRO A 5 16.95 16.31 -21.88
C PRO A 5 17.04 15.43 -20.63
N LEU A 6 16.92 16.05 -19.45
CA LEU A 6 16.75 15.33 -18.18
C LEU A 6 15.29 15.40 -17.76
N GLN A 7 14.42 14.98 -18.67
CA GLN A 7 13.08 14.52 -18.36
C GLN A 7 13.00 13.15 -19.02
N SER A 8 13.51 12.15 -18.31
CA SER A 8 13.07 10.79 -18.58
C SER A 8 11.63 10.77 -18.11
N ASP A 9 10.71 10.72 -19.07
CA ASP A 9 9.30 10.56 -18.81
C ASP A 9 9.15 9.45 -17.77
N CYS A 10 8.54 9.79 -16.63
CA CYS A 10 8.36 8.86 -15.54
C CYS A 10 7.33 7.83 -15.98
N ASN A 11 7.82 6.82 -16.69
CA ASN A 11 7.07 5.94 -17.54
C ASN A 11 5.97 5.23 -16.71
N ILE A 12 4.79 5.00 -17.30
CA ILE A 12 3.62 4.36 -16.67
C ILE A 12 4.00 3.04 -15.96
N SER A 13 5.04 2.36 -16.44
CA SER A 13 5.64 1.20 -15.77
C SER A 13 6.03 1.42 -14.30
N ALA A 14 6.49 2.62 -13.90
CA ALA A 14 6.86 2.92 -12.51
C ALA A 14 5.64 3.02 -11.58
N LEU A 15 4.46 3.35 -12.10
CA LEU A 15 3.23 3.39 -11.31
C LEU A 15 2.73 1.99 -10.93
N THR A 16 3.15 0.94 -11.65
CA THR A 16 2.73 -0.45 -11.37
C THR A 16 3.24 -0.98 -10.01
N LYS A 17 4.31 -0.37 -9.48
CA LYS A 17 4.91 -0.73 -8.17
C LYS A 17 4.30 0.03 -6.99
N LEU A 18 3.42 0.99 -7.24
CA LEU A 18 2.64 1.67 -6.21
C LEU A 18 1.27 1.00 -6.09
N GLN A 19 0.98 0.39 -4.95
CA GLN A 19 -0.33 -0.21 -4.69
C GLN A 19 -0.98 0.43 -3.48
N VAL A 20 -2.11 1.08 -3.73
CA VAL A 20 -2.96 1.70 -2.71
C VAL A 20 -4.16 0.78 -2.52
N SER A 21 -4.33 0.25 -1.31
CA SER A 21 -5.47 -0.60 -0.95
C SER A 21 -6.42 0.20 -0.07
N LEU A 22 -7.67 0.35 -0.51
CA LEU A 22 -8.75 0.81 0.34
C LEU A 22 -9.30 -0.41 1.08
N LEU A 23 -9.43 -0.36 2.41
CA LEU A 23 -10.19 -1.36 3.14
C LEU A 23 -11.65 -1.26 2.67
N ARG A 24 -12.07 -2.22 1.85
CA ARG A 24 -13.47 -2.37 1.47
C ARG A 24 -14.21 -2.96 2.67
N THR A 25 -15.20 -2.24 3.17
CA THR A 25 -16.21 -2.81 4.07
C THR A 25 -17.37 -3.26 3.19
N ASP A 26 -17.28 -4.46 2.63
CA ASP A 26 -18.33 -5.04 1.80
C ASP A 26 -19.53 -5.43 2.66
N GLY A 27 -20.29 -4.45 3.19
CA GLY A 27 -21.64 -4.63 3.76
C GLY A 27 -21.82 -5.62 4.92
N VAL A 28 -20.77 -6.32 5.33
CA VAL A 28 -20.70 -7.24 6.46
C VAL A 28 -19.71 -6.62 7.42
N ALA A 29 -20.11 -6.44 8.67
CA ALA A 29 -19.26 -5.91 9.72
C ALA A 29 -17.95 -6.72 9.77
N GLY A 30 -16.83 -6.09 9.39
CA GLY A 30 -15.53 -6.75 9.24
C GLY A 30 -14.90 -6.41 7.89
N GLY A 31 -14.13 -5.33 7.84
CA GLY A 31 -13.27 -5.04 6.69
C GLY A 31 -12.15 -6.06 6.64
N VAL A 32 -12.41 -7.21 6.01
CA VAL A 32 -11.40 -8.20 5.68
C VAL A 32 -10.46 -7.55 4.66
N CYS A 33 -9.20 -7.35 5.05
CA CYS A 33 -8.15 -7.26 4.04
C CYS A 33 -8.09 -8.64 3.40
N ASP A 34 -8.59 -8.75 2.17
CA ASP A 34 -8.74 -10.00 1.44
C ASP A 34 -7.47 -10.84 1.61
N ASN A 35 -7.56 -11.98 2.30
CA ASN A 35 -6.41 -12.82 2.66
C ASN A 35 -5.65 -13.31 1.42
N ASP A 36 -6.27 -13.24 0.25
CA ASP A 36 -5.65 -13.48 -1.05
C ASP A 36 -4.54 -12.47 -1.36
N SER A 37 -4.70 -11.21 -0.93
CA SER A 37 -3.68 -10.15 -1.06
C SER A 37 -2.43 -10.46 -0.22
N ILE A 38 -2.61 -11.13 0.93
CA ILE A 38 -1.53 -11.54 1.83
C ILE A 38 -0.85 -12.83 1.34
N ARG A 39 -1.60 -13.76 0.70
CA ARG A 39 -1.01 -14.96 0.09
C ARG A 39 -0.09 -14.63 -1.09
N GLU A 40 -0.45 -13.61 -1.87
CA GLU A 40 0.41 -13.11 -2.97
C GLU A 40 1.75 -12.55 -2.47
N LEU A 41 1.86 -12.14 -1.19
CA LEU A 41 3.12 -11.73 -0.55
C LEU A 41 4.10 -12.89 -0.33
N ARG A 42 3.63 -14.14 -0.28
CA ARG A 42 4.51 -15.32 -0.14
C ARG A 42 4.88 -15.95 -1.47
N SER A 43 4.06 -15.79 -2.50
CA SER A 43 4.22 -16.50 -3.77
C SER A 43 4.97 -15.73 -4.85
N GLY A 44 5.23 -14.43 -4.69
CA GLY A 44 6.02 -13.66 -5.66
C GLY A 44 5.59 -13.92 -7.11
N ALA A 45 4.31 -13.80 -7.42
CA ALA A 45 3.78 -14.01 -8.77
C ALA A 45 2.39 -13.36 -8.85
N ARG A 46 1.98 -12.63 -9.90
CA ARG A 46 2.27 -12.91 -11.32
C ARG A 46 1.92 -11.69 -12.20
N ALA A 47 2.92 -11.05 -12.80
CA ALA A 47 2.69 -10.21 -13.99
C ALA A 47 2.40 -11.14 -15.18
N THR A 48 1.25 -10.99 -15.82
CA THR A 48 0.86 -11.77 -17.01
C THR A 48 1.49 -11.18 -18.29
N ARG A 49 2.40 -11.90 -18.98
CA ARG A 49 2.29 -12.25 -20.43
C ARG A 49 3.49 -13.07 -21.01
N ALA A 50 3.15 -14.21 -21.63
CA ALA A 50 3.70 -14.87 -22.84
C ALA A 50 5.19 -15.35 -22.88
N PRO A 51 5.62 -16.16 -23.88
CA PRO A 51 5.98 -17.57 -23.70
C PRO A 51 7.48 -17.89 -23.77
N VAL A 52 7.82 -19.01 -23.11
CA VAL A 52 8.91 -19.98 -23.34
C VAL A 52 10.14 -19.47 -24.09
N GLY A 53 11.13 -19.05 -23.30
CA GLY A 53 12.56 -19.16 -23.60
C GLY A 53 13.23 -19.69 -22.34
N THR A 54 14.01 -20.76 -22.47
CA THR A 54 14.74 -21.42 -21.38
C THR A 54 15.89 -20.54 -20.91
N GLU A 55 15.62 -19.67 -19.95
CA GLU A 55 16.62 -19.01 -19.11
C GLU A 55 16.18 -19.28 -17.67
N GLU A 56 16.96 -20.06 -16.92
CA GLU A 56 16.79 -20.22 -15.48
C GLU A 56 16.74 -18.82 -14.84
N PRO A 57 15.73 -18.48 -14.01
CA PRO A 57 15.62 -17.14 -13.47
C PRO A 57 16.83 -16.88 -12.57
N ALA A 58 17.71 -15.98 -13.02
CA ALA A 58 18.78 -15.41 -12.22
C ALA A 58 18.22 -15.06 -10.83
N GLU A 59 18.96 -15.43 -9.78
CA GLU A 59 18.64 -15.24 -8.36
C GLU A 59 17.82 -13.96 -8.17
N SER A 60 16.50 -14.14 -8.04
CA SER A 60 15.52 -13.09 -8.27
C SER A 60 15.84 -11.88 -7.40
N ASP A 61 16.11 -10.73 -8.02
CA ASP A 61 16.25 -9.45 -7.34
C ASP A 61 15.08 -9.29 -6.36
N LYS A 62 15.35 -9.50 -5.06
CA LYS A 62 14.33 -9.41 -4.01
C LYS A 62 13.89 -7.95 -3.96
N LEU A 63 12.73 -7.66 -4.53
CA LEU A 63 12.14 -6.33 -4.50
C LEU A 63 11.86 -5.93 -3.05
N HIS A 64 12.46 -4.84 -2.60
CA HIS A 64 12.19 -4.27 -1.29
C HIS A 64 10.77 -3.73 -1.23
N VAL A 65 10.02 -4.11 -0.21
CA VAL A 65 8.64 -3.66 0.01
C VAL A 65 8.60 -2.68 1.18
N VAL A 66 7.99 -1.52 0.95
CA VAL A 66 7.70 -0.52 1.99
C VAL A 66 6.20 -0.53 2.24
N PHE A 67 5.80 -0.87 3.46
CA PHE A 67 4.40 -0.88 3.89
C PHE A 67 4.10 0.35 4.74
N ILE A 68 3.06 1.09 4.39
CA ILE A 68 2.69 2.33 5.07
C ILE A 68 1.18 2.30 5.38
N SER A 69 0.83 2.37 6.66
CA SER A 69 -0.55 2.45 7.13
C SER A 69 -0.78 3.71 7.95
N ALA A 70 -1.98 4.28 7.91
CA ALA A 70 -2.37 5.41 8.75
C ALA A 70 -3.77 5.24 9.36
N ARG A 71 -4.09 6.10 10.33
CA ARG A 71 -5.39 6.14 11.05
C ARG A 71 -5.79 4.79 11.65
N VAL A 72 -4.89 4.20 12.44
CA VAL A 72 -5.24 3.08 13.33
C VAL A 72 -6.16 3.54 14.45
N HIS A 73 -5.87 4.70 15.03
CA HIS A 73 -6.78 5.39 15.92
C HIS A 73 -7.57 6.45 15.13
N PRO A 74 -8.89 6.49 15.27
CA PRO A 74 -9.72 7.43 14.53
C PRO A 74 -9.44 8.90 14.81
N GLY A 75 -9.12 9.26 16.06
CA GLY A 75 -8.91 10.64 16.51
C GLY A 75 -7.61 11.28 16.03
N GLU A 76 -6.68 10.50 15.46
CA GLU A 76 -5.39 10.98 14.95
C GLU A 76 -5.53 11.61 13.55
N THR A 77 -6.39 12.62 13.43
CA THR A 77 -6.70 13.30 12.16
C THR A 77 -5.47 13.84 11.41
N PRO A 78 -4.37 14.31 12.04
CA PRO A 78 -3.17 14.74 11.32
C PRO A 78 -2.57 13.64 10.42
N ALA A 79 -2.73 12.37 10.78
CA ALA A 79 -2.22 11.25 10.00
C ALA A 79 -2.82 11.20 8.58
N SER A 80 -4.08 11.63 8.40
CA SER A 80 -4.70 11.68 7.08
C SER A 80 -4.13 12.78 6.19
N PHE A 81 -3.76 13.93 6.77
CA PHE A 81 -3.13 15.01 6.00
C PHE A 81 -1.72 14.62 5.54
N ILE A 82 -0.95 13.98 6.43
CA ILE A 82 0.37 13.44 6.09
C ILE A 82 0.25 12.38 5.00
N MET A 83 -0.69 11.44 5.15
CA MET A 83 -0.91 10.39 4.17
C MET A 83 -1.33 10.95 2.80
N HIS A 84 -2.19 11.97 2.78
CA HIS A 84 -2.58 12.65 1.55
C HIS A 84 -1.37 13.31 0.86
N GLY A 85 -0.54 14.05 1.61
CA GLY A 85 0.67 14.67 1.07
C GLY A 85 1.70 13.66 0.57
N LEU A 86 1.87 12.54 1.29
CA LEU A 86 2.71 11.43 0.87
C LEU A 86 2.22 10.82 -0.44
N LEU A 87 0.93 10.53 -0.56
CA LEU A 87 0.33 9.99 -1.78
C LEU A 87 0.51 10.97 -2.95
N ALA A 88 0.24 12.26 -2.74
CA ALA A 88 0.44 13.30 -3.74
C ALA A 88 1.91 13.37 -4.22
N PHE A 89 2.87 13.26 -3.31
CA PHE A 89 4.29 13.18 -3.66
C PHE A 89 4.60 11.90 -4.45
N LEU A 90 4.11 10.75 -3.99
CA LEU A 90 4.37 9.44 -4.61
C LEU A 90 3.75 9.27 -5.99
N ILE A 91 2.69 10.00 -6.34
CA ILE A 91 2.12 10.00 -7.70
C ILE A 91 2.69 11.11 -8.58
N SER A 92 3.41 12.07 -8.02
CA SER A 92 3.97 13.19 -8.77
C SER A 92 5.13 12.74 -9.69
N ASP A 93 5.46 13.62 -10.63
CA ASP A 93 6.62 13.52 -11.52
C ASP A 93 7.93 14.02 -10.87
N HIS A 94 7.93 14.22 -9.54
CA HIS A 94 9.13 14.64 -8.85
C HIS A 94 10.24 13.58 -9.02
N PRO A 95 11.48 13.97 -9.41
CA PRO A 95 12.55 13.01 -9.71
C PRO A 95 12.82 12.00 -8.59
N ALA A 96 12.75 12.46 -7.33
CA ALA A 96 12.91 11.58 -6.17
C ALA A 96 11.76 10.57 -6.02
N ALA A 97 10.52 10.94 -6.34
CA ALA A 97 9.37 10.04 -6.30
C ALA A 97 9.49 8.97 -7.40
N CYS A 98 9.93 9.36 -8.60
CA CYS A 98 10.21 8.45 -9.71
C CYS A 98 11.31 7.44 -9.37
N ALA A 99 12.43 7.91 -8.79
CA ALA A 99 13.50 7.02 -8.34
C ALA A 99 13.02 6.04 -7.27
N LEU A 100 12.20 6.51 -6.31
CA LEU A 100 11.61 5.66 -5.28
C LEU A 100 10.71 4.57 -5.87
N ARG A 101 9.81 4.93 -6.79
CA ARG A 101 8.90 3.98 -7.48
C ARG A 101 9.65 2.93 -8.31
N GLN A 102 10.85 3.23 -8.79
CA GLN A 102 11.68 2.27 -9.52
C GLN A 102 12.37 1.28 -8.59
N ALA A 103 12.83 1.74 -7.43
CA ALA A 103 13.65 0.97 -6.49
C ALA A 103 12.83 0.06 -5.55
N VAL A 104 11.65 0.49 -5.09
CA VAL A 104 10.86 -0.24 -4.09
C VAL A 104 9.41 -0.41 -4.50
N VAL A 105 8.76 -1.44 -3.95
CA VAL A 105 7.31 -1.62 -4.04
C VAL A 105 6.67 -0.96 -2.82
N VAL A 106 5.80 0.03 -3.03
CA VAL A 106 5.15 0.74 -1.93
C VAL A 106 3.70 0.27 -1.80
N LYS A 107 3.35 -0.30 -0.65
CA LYS A 107 1.99 -0.74 -0.31
C LYS A 107 1.40 0.21 0.74
N ILE A 108 0.25 0.82 0.45
CA ILE A 108 -0.32 1.87 1.29
C ILE A 108 -1.76 1.55 1.70
N ILE A 109 -2.04 1.65 3.00
CA ILE A 109 -3.39 1.67 3.58
C ILE A 109 -3.63 3.07 4.19
N PRO A 110 -4.37 3.96 3.52
CA PRO A 110 -4.48 5.34 3.95
C PRO A 110 -5.31 5.53 5.23
N MET A 111 -6.18 4.57 5.53
CA MET A 111 -7.03 4.59 6.72
C MET A 111 -7.34 3.17 7.17
N LEU A 112 -6.87 2.77 8.35
CA LEU A 112 -7.06 1.43 8.91
C LEU A 112 -8.40 1.28 9.65
N ASN A 113 -8.92 2.36 10.23
CA ASN A 113 -10.12 2.36 11.08
C ASN A 113 -11.23 3.30 10.54
N PRO A 114 -11.80 3.02 9.35
CA PRO A 114 -12.79 3.90 8.75
C PRO A 114 -14.11 3.96 9.54
N ASP A 115 -14.47 2.88 10.21
CA ASP A 115 -15.68 2.77 11.03
C ASP A 115 -15.59 3.62 12.30
N GLY A 116 -14.49 3.54 13.04
CA GLY A 116 -14.27 4.40 14.21
C GLY A 116 -14.18 5.88 13.83
N VAL A 117 -13.69 6.21 12.64
CA VAL A 117 -13.68 7.58 12.11
C VAL A 117 -15.08 8.07 11.82
N PHE A 118 -15.89 7.26 11.13
CA PHE A 118 -17.29 7.59 10.83
C PHE A 118 -18.11 7.82 12.10
N LEU A 119 -17.89 7.00 13.13
CA LEU A 119 -18.58 7.10 14.42
C LEU A 119 -18.06 8.23 15.33
N GLY A 120 -16.96 8.90 14.97
CA GLY A 120 -16.37 9.95 15.80
C GLY A 120 -15.66 9.42 17.06
N ASN A 121 -15.23 8.16 17.05
CA ASN A 121 -14.42 7.60 18.13
C ASN A 121 -13.06 8.31 18.21
N TYR A 122 -12.38 8.19 19.35
CA TYR A 122 -11.01 8.68 19.49
C TYR A 122 -9.97 7.58 19.23
N ARG A 123 -10.14 6.42 19.89
CA ARG A 123 -9.11 5.37 19.92
C ARG A 123 -9.55 4.06 19.27
N CYS A 124 -10.78 3.65 19.49
CA CYS A 124 -11.24 2.30 19.15
C CYS A 124 -12.05 2.24 17.86
N ASN A 125 -12.16 1.05 17.27
CA ASN A 125 -13.10 0.75 16.20
C ASN A 125 -14.56 0.72 16.70
N SER A 126 -15.50 0.38 15.83
CA SER A 126 -16.94 0.26 16.15
C SER A 126 -17.28 -0.73 17.26
N LEU A 127 -16.41 -1.72 17.52
CA LEU A 127 -16.58 -2.72 18.57
C LEU A 127 -15.87 -2.35 19.88
N GLY A 128 -15.32 -1.14 19.99
CA GLY A 128 -14.61 -0.69 21.18
C GLY A 128 -13.20 -1.27 21.32
N LEU A 129 -12.66 -1.89 20.27
CA LEU A 129 -11.32 -2.48 20.27
C LEU A 129 -10.26 -1.51 19.77
N ASP A 130 -9.13 -1.50 20.46
CA ASP A 130 -7.93 -0.77 20.06
C ASP A 130 -7.12 -1.62 19.07
N LEU A 131 -7.27 -1.34 17.78
CA LEU A 131 -6.61 -2.09 16.70
C LEU A 131 -5.08 -2.17 16.88
N ASN A 132 -4.45 -1.17 17.53
CA ASN A 132 -3.01 -1.16 17.79
C ASN A 132 -2.60 -2.03 19.00
N ARG A 133 -3.50 -2.89 19.49
CA ARG A 133 -3.25 -3.89 20.53
C ARG A 133 -3.54 -5.32 20.07
N PHE A 134 -3.99 -5.48 18.83
CA PHE A 134 -4.36 -6.78 18.25
C PHE A 134 -3.54 -7.06 16.98
N TRP A 135 -2.21 -7.01 17.10
CA TRP A 135 -1.31 -7.39 15.99
C TRP A 135 -1.10 -8.90 15.91
N ASP A 136 -1.02 -9.57 17.06
CA ASP A 136 -0.69 -11.00 17.17
C ASP A 136 -1.93 -11.90 17.34
N ALA A 137 -3.10 -11.29 17.49
CA ALA A 137 -4.35 -11.99 17.76
C ALA A 137 -5.33 -11.74 16.62
N GLN A 138 -5.65 -12.82 15.89
CA GLN A 138 -6.81 -12.85 15.02
C GLN A 138 -8.06 -12.90 15.90
N VAL A 139 -8.84 -11.83 15.90
CA VAL A 139 -10.18 -11.86 16.50
C VAL A 139 -11.08 -12.68 15.58
N ALA A 140 -11.78 -13.67 16.13
CA ALA A 140 -12.50 -14.72 15.37
C ALA A 140 -13.69 -14.24 14.51
N TRP A 141 -13.84 -12.94 14.31
CA TRP A 141 -14.89 -12.30 13.50
C TRP A 141 -14.32 -11.34 12.44
N ALA A 142 -12.98 -11.23 12.31
CA ALA A 142 -12.30 -10.45 11.28
C ALA A 142 -11.90 -11.28 10.05
#